data_AF-A0A7W2FMK6-F1
#
_entry.id   AF-A0A7W2FMK6-F1
#
_cell.length_a   1.000
_cell.length_b   1.000
_cell.length_c   1.000
_cell.angle_alpha   90.00
_cell.angle_beta   90.00
_cell.angle_gamma   90.00
#
_symmetry.space_group_name_H-M   'P 1'
#
loop_
_entity.id
_entity.type
_entity.pdbx_description
1 polymer ?
#
loop_
_entity_poly.entity_id
_entity_poly.type
_entity_poly.pdbx_seq_one_letter_code
_entity_poly.pdbx_strand_id
1 'polypeptide(L)'
;MDIQYIFIVHGKGIDMAEKNQLFQQALELIIEGIALNTTGENRAQVGVYLMGLVIADNQGKLDAEKVEAIQSIIEMAAETDSPMFKMS
;
A
#
# COMPACT_ATOMS: atom_id res chain seq x y z
N MET A 1 0.33 -30.42 27.02
CA MET A 1 0.16 -29.50 25.88
C MET A 1 -0.90 -28.50 26.30
N ASP A 2 -0.47 -27.28 26.67
CA ASP A 2 -1.35 -26.29 27.27
C ASP A 2 -2.30 -25.68 26.24
N ILE A 3 -3.60 -25.73 26.54
CA ILE A 3 -4.69 -25.13 25.75
C ILE A 3 -4.46 -23.62 25.56
N GLN A 4 -3.80 -22.97 26.52
CA GLN A 4 -3.40 -21.56 26.44
C GLN A 4 -2.40 -21.30 25.31
N TYR A 5 -1.47 -22.24 25.06
CA TYR A 5 -0.47 -22.10 24.00
C TYR A 5 -1.11 -22.17 22.61
N ILE A 6 -2.09 -23.06 22.43
CA ILE A 6 -2.85 -23.19 21.18
C ILE A 6 -3.65 -21.91 20.90
N PHE A 7 -4.34 -21.36 21.90
CA PHE A 7 -5.13 -20.13 21.74
C PHE A 7 -4.26 -18.91 21.40
N ILE A 8 -3.11 -18.75 22.08
CA ILE A 8 -2.16 -17.66 21.80
C ILE A 8 -1.56 -17.77 20.40
N VAL A 9 -1.20 -18.98 19.96
CA VAL A 9 -0.62 -19.19 18.62
C VAL A 9 -1.67 -18.98 17.52
N HIS A 10 -2.91 -19.45 17.72
CA HIS A 10 -3.99 -19.23 16.75
C HIS A 10 -4.41 -17.76 16.69
N GLY A 11 -4.56 -17.07 17.83
CA GLY A 11 -4.87 -15.64 17.88
C GLY A 11 -3.78 -14.80 17.21
N LYS A 12 -2.51 -15.05 17.55
CA LYS A 12 -1.37 -14.35 16.93
C LYS A 12 -1.24 -14.63 15.43
N GLY A 13 -1.64 -15.81 14.97
CA GLY A 13 -1.72 -16.15 13.55
C GLY A 13 -2.81 -15.37 12.80
N ILE A 14 -3.98 -15.21 13.41
CA ILE A 14 -5.10 -14.41 12.86
C ILE A 14 -4.71 -12.92 12.83
N ASP A 15 -4.15 -12.38 13.92
CA ASP A 15 -3.69 -10.98 13.99
C ASP A 15 -2.65 -10.65 12.91
N MET A 16 -1.76 -11.59 12.58
CA MET A 16 -0.75 -11.44 11.53
C MET A 16 -1.37 -11.50 10.12
N ALA A 17 -2.39 -12.33 9.91
CA ALA A 17 -3.12 -12.40 8.65
C ALA A 17 -3.88 -11.09 8.38
N GLU A 18 -4.59 -10.55 9.38
CA GLU A 18 -5.30 -9.27 9.28
C GLU A 18 -4.35 -8.10 9.03
N LYS A 19 -3.20 -8.05 9.72
CA LYS A 19 -2.16 -7.05 9.45
C LYS A 19 -1.56 -7.16 8.06
N ASN A 20 -1.48 -8.34 7.47
CA ASN A 20 -1.01 -8.50 6.09
C ASN A 20 -2.04 -8.02 5.07
N GLN A 21 -3.33 -8.25 5.32
CA GLN A 21 -4.40 -7.73 4.48
C GLN A 21 -4.48 -6.21 4.53
N LEU A 22 -4.40 -5.61 5.73
CA LEU A 22 -4.42 -4.16 5.89
C LEU A 22 -3.25 -3.48 5.16
N PHE A 23 -2.05 -4.08 5.25
CA PHE A 23 -0.87 -3.59 4.53
C PHE A 23 -1.07 -3.58 3.01
N GLN A 24 -1.62 -4.66 2.45
CA GLN A 24 -1.89 -4.77 1.01
C GLN A 24 -2.95 -3.76 0.57
N GLN A 25 -4.07 -3.69 1.29
CA GLN A 25 -5.17 -2.76 0.99
C GLN A 25 -4.73 -1.29 1.08
N ALA A 26 -3.85 -0.96 2.01
CA ALA A 26 -3.32 0.39 2.13
C ALA A 26 -2.49 0.78 0.90
N LEU A 27 -1.65 -0.12 0.39
CA LEU A 27 -0.87 0.12 -0.83
C LEU A 27 -1.76 0.24 -2.07
N GLU A 28 -2.76 -0.65 -2.21
CA GLU A 28 -3.75 -0.58 -3.29
C GLU A 28 -4.50 0.75 -3.30
N LEU A 29 -5.01 1.18 -2.13
CA LEU A 29 -5.73 2.44 -2.00
C LEU A 29 -4.87 3.66 -2.35
N ILE A 30 -3.58 3.64 -1.99
CA ILE A 30 -2.64 4.70 -2.38
C ILE A 30 -2.52 4.74 -3.91
N ILE A 31 -2.27 3.60 -4.56
CA ILE A 31 -2.10 3.51 -6.02
C ILE A 31 -3.37 3.97 -6.76
N GLU A 32 -4.54 3.48 -6.35
CA GLU A 32 -5.83 3.88 -6.92
C GLU A 32 -6.11 5.36 -6.72
N GLY A 33 -5.84 5.88 -5.52
CA GLY A 33 -5.98 7.30 -5.20
C GLY A 33 -5.10 8.18 -6.08
N ILE A 34 -3.86 7.77 -6.34
CA ILE A 34 -2.96 8.50 -7.23
C ILE A 34 -3.44 8.47 -8.69
N ALA A 35 -3.90 7.31 -9.18
CA ALA A 35 -4.38 7.16 -10.56
C ALA A 35 -5.66 7.97 -10.85
N LEU A 36 -6.60 7.98 -9.89
CA LEU A 36 -7.92 8.60 -10.07
C LEU A 36 -7.97 10.09 -9.72
N ASN A 37 -7.02 10.58 -8.92
CA ASN A 37 -7.04 11.96 -8.46
C ASN A 37 -6.60 12.92 -9.56
N THR A 38 -7.44 13.89 -9.92
CA THR A 38 -7.14 14.94 -10.91
C THR A 38 -6.50 16.20 -10.31
N THR A 39 -6.22 16.20 -9.01
CA THR A 39 -5.85 17.40 -8.24
C THR A 39 -4.35 17.41 -7.92
N GLY A 40 -3.66 18.42 -8.43
CA GLY A 40 -2.32 18.84 -7.98
C GLY A 40 -1.14 18.27 -8.78
N GLU A 41 -0.09 19.07 -8.91
CA GLU A 41 1.13 18.76 -9.68
C GLU A 41 2.09 17.77 -8.97
N ASN A 42 1.70 17.20 -7.84
CA ASN A 42 2.62 16.47 -6.96
C ASN A 42 2.13 15.09 -6.48
N ARG A 43 1.26 14.45 -7.28
CA ARG A 43 0.64 13.16 -6.95
C ARG A 43 1.68 12.06 -6.67
N ALA A 44 2.74 11.98 -7.48
CA ALA A 44 3.82 11.00 -7.30
C ALA A 44 4.51 11.15 -5.94
N GLN A 45 4.94 12.37 -5.57
CA GLN A 45 5.66 12.59 -4.31
C GLN A 45 4.77 12.29 -3.09
N VAL A 46 3.49 12.66 -3.15
CA VAL A 46 2.53 12.34 -2.08
C VAL A 46 2.32 10.82 -1.98
N GLY A 47 2.18 10.13 -3.11
CA GLY A 47 2.06 8.67 -3.13
C GLY A 47 3.28 7.97 -2.51
N VAL A 48 4.49 8.38 -2.90
CA VAL A 48 5.74 7.84 -2.36
C VAL A 48 5.87 8.12 -0.87
N TYR A 49 5.47 9.32 -0.41
CA TYR A 49 5.45 9.66 1.02
C TYR A 49 4.52 8.72 1.81
N LEU A 50 3.28 8.53 1.34
CA LEU A 50 2.31 7.65 2.00
C LEU A 50 2.75 6.19 1.99
N MET A 51 3.31 5.71 0.87
CA MET A 51 3.92 4.37 0.78
C MET A 51 5.01 4.20 1.84
N GLY A 52 5.89 5.19 2.00
CA GLY A 52 6.95 5.18 3.02
C GLY A 52 6.42 5.00 4.44
N LEU A 53 5.30 5.67 4.77
CA LEU A 53 4.65 5.51 6.08
C LEU A 53 4.10 4.08 6.27
N VAL A 54 3.43 3.52 5.27
CA VAL A 54 2.85 2.17 5.32
C VAL A 54 3.95 1.10 5.46
N ILE A 55 5.07 1.26 4.75
CA ILE A 55 6.24 0.37 4.86
C ILE A 55 6.88 0.49 6.24
N ALA A 56 7.04 1.70 6.75
CA ALA A 56 7.65 1.94 8.07
C ALA A 56 6.81 1.35 9.21
N ASP A 57 5.49 1.29 9.08
CA ASP A 57 4.58 0.63 10.03
C ASP A 57 4.63 -0.91 9.93
N ASN A 58 5.12 -1.44 8.81
CA ASN A 58 5.15 -2.86 8.48
C ASN A 58 6.58 -3.39 8.23
N GLN A 59 7.53 -2.93 9.05
CA GLN A 59 8.96 -3.22 8.89
C GLN A 59 9.24 -4.72 8.66
N GLY A 60 10.10 -5.01 7.70
CA GLY A 60 10.54 -6.37 7.38
C GLY A 60 9.61 -7.18 6.47
N LYS A 61 8.47 -6.63 6.02
CA LYS A 61 7.58 -7.31 5.07
C LYS A 61 8.03 -7.23 3.61
N LEU A 62 8.76 -6.17 3.24
CA LEU A 62 9.26 -5.96 1.88
C LEU A 62 10.80 -5.86 1.88
N ASP A 63 11.39 -6.44 0.85
CA ASP A 63 12.79 -6.21 0.48
C ASP A 63 12.90 -4.94 -0.38
N ALA A 64 14.13 -4.45 -0.58
CA ALA A 64 14.38 -3.22 -1.32
C ALA A 64 13.85 -3.28 -2.77
N GLU A 65 13.93 -4.43 -3.42
CA GLU A 65 13.44 -4.64 -4.79
C GLU A 65 11.92 -4.44 -4.88
N LYS A 66 11.16 -5.00 -3.94
CA LYS A 66 9.70 -4.79 -3.88
C LYS A 66 9.34 -3.34 -3.55
N VAL A 67 10.11 -2.67 -2.70
CA VAL A 67 9.89 -1.25 -2.40
C VAL A 67 10.08 -0.41 -3.66
N GLU A 68 11.14 -0.67 -4.43
CA GLU A 68 11.40 0.00 -5.71
C GLU A 68 10.29 -0.26 -6.73
N ALA A 69 9.84 -1.51 -6.84
CA ALA A 69 8.74 -1.87 -7.75
C ALA A 69 7.43 -1.12 -7.42
N ILE A 70 7.08 -1.01 -6.14
CA ILE A 70 5.87 -0.27 -5.71
C ILE A 70 6.03 1.22 -5.98
N GLN A 71 7.21 1.79 -5.74
CA GLN A 71 7.50 3.19 -6.07
C GLN A 71 7.30 3.44 -7.57
N SER A 72 7.83 2.58 -8.45
CA SER A 72 7.61 2.71 -9.89
C SER A 72 6.12 2.63 -10.28
N ILE A 73 5.33 1.79 -9.61
CA ILE A 73 3.87 1.72 -9.84
C ILE A 73 3.19 3.04 -9.47
N ILE A 74 3.58 3.66 -8.37
CA ILE A 74 3.04 4.96 -7.94
C ILE A 74 3.40 6.06 -8.94
N GLU A 75 4.64 6.07 -9.42
CA GLU A 75 5.10 7.02 -10.44
C GLU A 75 4.31 6.84 -11.74
N MET A 76 4.14 5.60 -12.21
CA MET A 76 3.30 5.30 -13.38
C MET A 76 1.84 5.71 -13.18
N ALA A 77 1.26 5.45 -11.99
CA ALA A 77 -0.09 5.87 -11.68
C ALA A 77 -0.24 7.41 -11.72
N ALA A 78 0.79 8.15 -11.29
CA ALA A 78 0.79 9.61 -11.34
C ALA A 78 1.00 10.18 -12.75
N GLU A 79 1.63 9.42 -13.64
CA GLU A 79 1.83 9.78 -15.06
C GLU A 79 0.61 9.48 -15.93
N THR A 80 -0.31 8.62 -15.48
CA THR A 80 -1.57 8.46 -16.19
C THR A 80 -2.30 9.80 -16.18
N ASP A 81 -2.39 10.40 -17.38
CA ASP A 81 -3.38 11.44 -17.65
C ASP A 81 -4.70 10.85 -17.17
N SER A 82 -5.26 11.39 -16.07
CA SER A 82 -6.62 11.03 -15.69
C SER A 82 -7.46 11.15 -16.96
N PRO A 83 -8.34 10.17 -17.27
CA PRO A 83 -9.17 10.25 -18.45
C PRO A 83 -10.07 11.48 -18.30
N MET A 84 -9.56 12.64 -18.73
CA MET A 84 -10.32 13.84 -18.93
C MET A 84 -11.33 13.41 -19.97
N PHE A 85 -12.55 13.21 -19.52
CA PHE A 85 -13.68 13.04 -20.40
C PHE A 85 -13.74 14.34 -21.22
N LYS A 86 -13.12 14.33 -22.40
CA LYS A 86 -13.20 15.45 -23.34
C LYS A 86 -14.64 15.46 -23.81
N MET A 87 -15.46 16.32 -23.21
CA MET A 87 -16.75 16.69 -23.79
C MET A 87 -16.44 17.46 -25.07
N SER A 88 -16.45 16.76 -26.20
CA SER A 88 -16.57 17.33 -27.54
C SER A 88 -18.03 17.58 -27.87
#